data_AF-A0AAW5TEH8-F1
#
_entry.id   AF-A0AAW5TEH8-F1
#
_cell.length_a   1.000
_cell.length_b   1.000
_cell.length_c   1.000
_cell.angle_alpha   90.00
_cell.angle_beta   90.00
_cell.angle_gamma   90.00
#
_symmetry.space_group_name_H-M   'P 1'
#
loop_
_entity.id
_entity.type
_entity.pdbx_description
1 polymer ?
#
loop_
_entity_poly.entity_id
_entity_poly.type
_entity_poly.pdbx_seq_one_letter_code
_entity_poly.pdbx_strand_id
1 'polypeptide(L)'
;IAVHTDINDLNQTVSFSKLQTTATDKPDGDKVLAPIPNAVITDRVCDVAGTLVPGTEYEITTALMLDNGDALLDASGKPVTVTRKFIPAAANDCA
;
A
#
# COMPACT_ATOMS: atom_id res chain seq x y z
N ILE A 1 7.99 -16.84 -40.18
CA ILE A 1 8.15 -17.68 -38.97
C ILE A 1 9.41 -17.23 -38.27
N ALA A 2 9.29 -16.63 -37.09
CA ALA A 2 10.38 -16.47 -36.13
C ALA A 2 9.74 -16.57 -34.75
N VAL A 3 9.97 -17.71 -34.12
CA VAL A 3 9.57 -18.05 -32.75
C VAL A 3 10.72 -17.63 -31.85
N HIS A 4 10.41 -16.96 -30.75
CA HIS A 4 11.23 -17.00 -29.55
C HIS A 4 10.42 -17.70 -28.46
N THR A 5 10.69 -18.99 -28.31
CA THR A 5 10.23 -19.86 -27.23
C THR A 5 11.19 -19.71 -26.06
N ASP A 6 10.81 -18.93 -25.05
CA ASP A 6 11.22 -19.18 -23.67
C ASP A 6 10.12 -18.69 -22.72
N ILE A 7 9.50 -19.62 -21.99
CA ILE A 7 8.46 -19.32 -21.00
C ILE A 7 9.06 -19.02 -19.62
N ASN A 8 10.38 -19.24 -19.48
CA ASN A 8 11.14 -19.04 -18.26
C ASN A 8 12.00 -17.77 -18.31
N ASP A 9 11.75 -16.88 -19.28
CA ASP A 9 12.38 -15.58 -19.32
C ASP A 9 11.90 -14.74 -18.12
N LEU A 10 12.73 -14.70 -17.07
CA LEU A 10 12.50 -13.92 -15.85
C LEU A 10 12.37 -12.40 -16.12
N ASN A 11 12.66 -11.93 -17.34
CA ASN A 11 12.44 -10.55 -17.78
C ASN A 11 11.09 -10.32 -18.49
N GLN A 12 10.21 -11.32 -18.59
CA GLN A 12 8.79 -11.14 -18.95
C GLN A 12 7.87 -11.87 -17.96
N THR A 13 7.85 -11.41 -16.71
CA THR A 13 6.77 -11.75 -15.77
C THR A 13 6.09 -10.47 -15.32
N VAL A 14 4.85 -10.26 -15.75
CA VAL A 14 3.99 -9.22 -15.16
C VAL A 14 3.46 -9.78 -13.85
N SER A 15 4.21 -9.60 -12.77
CA SER A 15 3.75 -9.93 -11.41
C SER A 15 2.71 -8.89 -10.98
N PHE A 16 1.45 -9.28 -10.88
CA PHE A 16 0.43 -8.44 -10.27
C PHE A 16 0.62 -8.48 -8.75
N SER A 17 1.35 -7.52 -8.20
CA SER A 17 1.48 -7.35 -6.76
C SER A 17 0.09 -7.18 -6.15
N LYS A 18 -0.26 -8.07 -5.22
CA LYS A 18 -1.51 -7.98 -4.47
C LYS A 18 -1.18 -7.39 -3.11
N LEU A 19 -1.46 -6.10 -2.96
CA LEU A 19 -1.34 -5.43 -1.67
C LEU A 19 -2.63 -5.62 -0.87
N GLN A 20 -2.48 -5.91 0.42
CA GLN A 20 -3.53 -5.81 1.40
C GLN A 20 -3.20 -4.69 2.38
N THR A 21 -4.17 -3.82 2.63
CA THR A 21 -4.06 -2.73 3.60
C THR A 21 -4.99 -2.99 4.78
N THR A 22 -4.65 -2.45 5.95
CA THR A 22 -5.48 -2.52 7.14
C THR A 22 -5.25 -1.24 7.94
N ALA A 23 -6.13 -0.27 7.73
CA ALA A 23 -6.18 0.97 8.49
C ALA A 23 -6.98 0.77 9.77
N THR A 24 -6.46 1.29 10.89
CA THR A 24 -7.09 1.31 12.22
C THR A 24 -6.88 2.65 12.88
N ASP A 25 -7.87 3.10 13.64
CA ASP A 25 -7.72 4.29 14.46
C ASP A 25 -6.87 4.00 15.72
N LYS A 26 -6.25 5.03 16.31
CA LYS A 26 -5.49 4.87 17.56
C LYS A 26 -6.38 4.77 18.82
N PRO A 27 -7.49 5.51 18.94
CA PRO A 27 -8.35 5.47 20.13
C PRO A 27 -8.84 4.08 20.56
N ASP A 28 -9.40 3.29 19.64
CA ASP A 28 -9.99 1.99 19.96
C ASP A 28 -9.54 0.86 19.03
N GLY A 29 -8.84 1.19 17.94
CA GLY A 29 -8.26 0.20 17.03
C GLY A 29 -9.27 -0.38 16.04
N ASP A 30 -10.46 0.20 15.96
CA ASP A 30 -11.46 -0.19 14.97
C ASP A 30 -11.21 0.53 13.62
N LYS A 31 -12.15 0.39 12.68
CA LYS A 31 -12.06 0.95 11.33
C LYS A 31 -12.93 2.21 11.15
N VAL A 32 -13.38 2.80 12.25
CA VAL A 32 -14.28 3.95 12.31
C VAL A 32 -13.53 5.11 12.93
N LEU A 33 -13.25 6.13 12.13
CA LEU A 33 -12.58 7.32 12.62
C LEU A 33 -13.56 8.20 13.40
N ALA A 34 -13.38 8.33 14.72
CA ALA A 34 -14.09 9.34 15.50
C ALA A 34 -13.64 10.76 15.06
N PRO A 35 -14.57 11.73 14.93
CA PRO A 35 -14.25 13.10 14.51
C PRO A 35 -13.64 13.91 15.68
N ILE A 36 -12.45 13.51 16.11
CA ILE A 36 -11.68 14.16 17.17
C ILE A 36 -10.52 14.97 16.59
N PRO A 37 -10.15 16.11 17.20
CA PRO A 37 -8.93 16.82 16.82
C PRO A 37 -7.71 15.92 16.96
N ASN A 38 -6.80 15.97 15.99
CA ASN A 38 -5.56 15.17 15.97
C ASN A 38 -5.78 13.65 16.00
N ALA A 39 -6.84 13.16 15.37
CA ALA A 39 -7.03 11.73 15.19
C ALA A 39 -5.81 11.10 14.48
N VAL A 40 -5.41 9.91 14.94
CA VAL A 40 -4.27 9.18 14.40
C VAL A 40 -4.76 7.87 13.80
N ILE A 41 -4.39 7.62 12.54
CA ILE A 41 -4.66 6.38 11.84
C ILE A 41 -3.33 5.66 11.60
N THR A 42 -3.32 4.35 11.84
CA THR A 42 -2.21 3.46 11.46
C THR A 42 -2.70 2.55 10.34
N ASP A 43 -1.97 2.53 9.23
CA ASP A 43 -2.23 1.58 8.14
C ASP A 43 -1.08 0.57 8.04
N ARG A 44 -1.43 -0.70 7.92
CA ARG A 44 -0.50 -1.81 7.70
C ARG A 44 -0.62 -2.28 6.27
N VAL A 45 0.46 -2.19 5.50
CA VAL A 45 0.48 -2.54 4.08
C VAL A 45 1.32 -3.80 3.88
N CYS A 46 0.71 -4.89 3.40
CA CYS A 46 1.37 -6.18 3.20
C CYS A 46 1.31 -6.60 1.73
N ASP A 47 2.41 -7.12 1.19
CA ASP A 47 2.39 -7.86 -0.08
C ASP A 47 2.00 -9.33 0.18
N VAL A 48 0.77 -9.69 -0.18
CA VAL A 48 0.30 -11.07 -0.04
C VAL A 48 0.58 -11.94 -1.26
N ALA A 49 1.05 -11.34 -2.36
CA ALA A 49 1.51 -12.08 -3.53
C ALA A 49 2.96 -12.55 -3.38
N GLY A 50 3.73 -12.00 -2.43
CA GLY A 50 5.12 -12.40 -2.20
C GLY A 50 6.06 -11.97 -3.33
N THR A 51 5.83 -10.78 -3.89
CA THR A 51 6.51 -10.27 -5.09
C THR A 51 7.59 -9.22 -4.77
N LEU A 52 7.69 -8.78 -3.51
CA LEU A 52 8.73 -7.84 -3.11
C LEU A 52 10.12 -8.49 -3.18
N VAL A 53 11.12 -7.67 -3.49
CA VAL A 53 12.52 -8.09 -3.48
C VAL A 53 13.18 -7.61 -2.18
N PRO A 54 13.60 -8.52 -1.29
CA PRO A 54 14.26 -8.13 -0.04
C PRO A 54 15.45 -7.20 -0.27
N GLY A 55 15.57 -6.15 0.52
CA GLY A 55 16.64 -5.16 0.42
C GLY A 55 16.47 -4.11 -0.68
N THR A 56 15.44 -4.21 -1.54
CA THR A 56 15.10 -3.16 -2.52
C THR A 56 14.27 -2.06 -1.87
N GLU A 57 14.60 -0.80 -2.09
CA GLU A 57 13.79 0.33 -1.60
C GLU A 57 12.55 0.51 -2.49
N TYR A 58 11.38 0.54 -1.86
CA TYR A 58 10.10 0.87 -2.45
C TYR A 58 9.55 2.15 -1.83
N GLU A 59 8.73 2.87 -2.60
CA GLU A 59 7.96 4.01 -2.11
C GLU A 59 6.48 3.63 -2.04
N ILE A 60 5.90 3.72 -0.85
CA ILE A 60 4.49 3.49 -0.60
C ILE A 60 3.81 4.85 -0.53
N THR A 61 2.84 5.08 -1.42
CA THR A 61 1.97 6.26 -1.37
C THR A 61 0.55 5.81 -1.09
N THR A 62 -0.05 6.30 -0.01
CA THR A 62 -1.43 6.04 0.38
C THR A 62 -2.25 7.33 0.43
N ALA A 63 -3.56 7.21 0.22
CA ALA A 63 -4.53 8.27 0.38
C ALA A 63 -5.67 7.77 1.26
N LEU A 64 -6.15 8.62 2.18
CA LEU A 64 -7.35 8.30 2.94
C LEU A 64 -8.58 8.56 2.07
N MET A 65 -9.46 7.56 2.02
CA MET A 65 -10.69 7.60 1.22
C MET A 65 -11.90 7.50 2.15
N LEU A 66 -12.97 8.21 1.80
CA LEU A 66 -14.28 8.07 2.39
C LEU A 66 -14.97 6.81 1.87
N ASP A 67 -16.01 6.36 2.56
CA ASP A 67 -16.80 5.16 2.21
C ASP A 67 -17.48 5.26 0.84
N ASN A 68 -17.82 6.48 0.42
CA ASN A 68 -18.39 6.80 -0.87
C ASN A 68 -17.37 6.79 -2.03
N GLY A 69 -16.08 6.57 -1.75
CA GLY A 69 -15.00 6.53 -2.74
C GLY A 69 -14.34 7.88 -3.04
N ASP A 70 -14.72 8.96 -2.34
CA ASP A 70 -14.03 10.24 -2.45
C ASP A 70 -12.78 10.29 -1.58
N ALA A 71 -11.81 11.14 -1.95
CA ALA A 71 -10.65 11.38 -1.09
C ALA A 71 -11.04 12.22 0.13
N LEU A 72 -10.52 11.87 1.30
CA LEU A 72 -10.54 12.76 2.45
C LEU A 72 -9.67 13.98 2.14
N LEU A 73 -10.24 15.18 2.28
CA LEU A 73 -9.54 16.44 2.00
C LEU A 73 -9.07 17.11 3.30
N ASP A 74 -7.91 17.75 3.24
CA ASP A 74 -7.41 18.63 4.29
C ASP A 74 -8.12 19.99 4.29
N ALA A 75 -7.78 20.87 5.24
CA ALA A 75 -8.36 22.21 5.35
C ALA A 75 -8.10 23.12 4.13
N SER A 76 -7.15 22.75 3.27
CA SER A 76 -6.84 23.46 2.02
C SER A 76 -7.53 22.85 0.80
N GLY A 77 -8.34 21.80 0.98
CA GLY A 77 -9.04 21.09 -0.09
C GLY A 77 -8.16 20.10 -0.86
N LYS A 78 -7.01 19.68 -0.31
CA LYS A 78 -6.12 18.69 -0.94
C LYS A 78 -6.32 17.29 -0.34
N PRO A 79 -6.19 16.21 -1.13
CA PRO A 79 -6.24 14.86 -0.60
C PRO A 79 -5.22 14.65 0.53
N VAL A 80 -5.67 14.02 1.61
CA VAL A 80 -4.79 13.57 2.69
C VAL A 80 -4.03 12.33 2.20
N THR A 81 -2.75 12.54 1.85
CA THR A 81 -1.85 11.49 1.38
C THR A 81 -0.64 11.32 2.30
N VAL A 82 -0.10 10.10 2.34
CA VAL A 82 1.13 9.78 3.05
C VAL A 82 2.05 9.03 2.10
N THR A 83 3.29 9.48 2.02
CA THR A 83 4.34 8.81 1.26
C THR A 83 5.45 8.36 2.21
N ARG A 84 5.86 7.11 2.11
CA ARG A 84 6.90 6.52 2.97
C ARG A 84 7.78 5.57 2.17
N LYS A 85 9.08 5.61 2.44
CA LYS A 85 10.05 4.63 1.93
C LYS A 85 10.03 3.37 2.78
N PHE A 86 10.10 2.22 2.14
CA PHE A 86 10.05 0.90 2.75
C PHE A 86 11.08 -0.02 2.10
N ILE A 87 11.83 -0.76 2.92
CA ILE A 87 12.77 -1.79 2.47
C ILE A 87 12.31 -3.10 3.11
N PRO A 88 11.75 -4.05 2.33
CA PRO A 88 11.26 -5.32 2.86
C PRO A 88 12.43 -6.21 3.27
N ALA A 89 12.27 -6.92 4.38
CA ALA A 89 13.17 -7.97 4.80
C ALA A 89 12.86 -9.33 4.14
N ALA A 90 11.63 -9.50 3.66
CA ALA A 90 11.14 -10.71 3.00
C ALA A 90 10.19 -10.37 1.84
N ALA A 91 9.97 -11.31 0.91
CA ALA A 91 9.16 -11.08 -0.28
C ALA A 91 7.67 -10.78 0.04
N ASN A 92 7.20 -11.22 1.20
CA ASN A 92 5.84 -11.03 1.71
C ASN A 92 5.80 -10.14 2.97
N ASP A 93 6.78 -9.26 3.13
CA ASP A 93 6.88 -8.37 4.30
C ASP A 93 5.77 -7.30 4.32
N CYS A 94 5.58 -6.68 5.48
CA CYS A 94 4.60 -5.62 5.70
C CYS A 94 5.26 -4.34 6.21
N ALA A 95 4.79 -3.20 5.72
CA ALA A 95 5.22 -1.86 6.13
C ALA A 95 4.39 -1.25 7.27
#